data_AF-A0A069ITZ6-F1
#
_entry.id   AF-A0A069ITZ6-F1
#
_cell.length_a   1.000
_cell.length_b   1.000
_cell.length_c   1.000
_cell.angle_alpha   90.00
_cell.angle_beta   90.00
_cell.angle_gamma   90.00
#
_symmetry.space_group_name_H-M   'P 1'
#
loop_
_entity.id
_entity.type
_entity.pdbx_description
1 polymer ?
#
loop_
_entity_poly.entity_id
_entity_poly.type
_entity_poly.pdbx_seq_one_letter_code
_entity_poly.pdbx_strand_id
1 'polypeptide(L)'
;VRARGLAAALVCVGGGATPPRGDRLDRLMQRLQVGEDFAAALCGARVEADGETILLMREAGELARRAPPPLLLHPGVEAVWDGRFAFRASGAGWSVAPARGRLSALSAADRAAVNRAPAAARGAAPVLIRDGQAGPVLAGAGVERRELVAERLRLALDETTHEDDLIAPPWRNAAEAPIFGDRQSRPWAQSGPADDRGPQ
;
A
#
# COMPACT_ATOMS: atom_id res chain seq x y z
N VAL A 1 1.51 -13.85 -14.41
CA VAL A 1 0.61 -12.67 -14.28
C VAL A 1 -0.13 -12.45 -15.60
N ARG A 2 -1.43 -12.10 -15.61
CA ARG A 2 -2.17 -11.70 -16.83
C ARG A 2 -2.25 -10.18 -16.95
N ALA A 3 -2.28 -9.64 -18.17
CA ALA A 3 -2.26 -8.19 -18.43
C ALA A 3 -3.40 -7.42 -17.72
N ARG A 4 -4.64 -7.95 -17.75
CA ARG A 4 -5.79 -7.36 -17.03
C ARG A 4 -5.54 -7.31 -15.51
N GLY A 5 -5.00 -8.38 -14.94
CA GLY A 5 -4.72 -8.46 -13.50
C GLY A 5 -3.64 -7.48 -13.06
N LEU A 6 -2.57 -7.36 -13.85
CA LEU A 6 -1.51 -6.38 -13.58
C LEU A 6 -2.03 -4.94 -13.71
N ALA A 7 -2.80 -4.64 -14.75
CA ALA A 7 -3.37 -3.31 -14.94
C ALA A 7 -4.32 -2.92 -13.79
N ALA A 8 -5.13 -3.87 -13.33
CA ALA A 8 -6.01 -3.70 -12.16
C ALA A 8 -5.20 -3.45 -10.87
N ALA A 9 -4.16 -4.25 -10.62
CA ALA A 9 -3.29 -4.06 -9.46
C ALA A 9 -2.59 -2.69 -9.48
N LEU A 10 -2.03 -2.30 -10.63
CA LEU A 10 -1.36 -1.01 -10.82
C LEU A 10 -2.28 0.18 -10.53
N VAL A 11 -3.52 0.15 -11.02
CA VAL A 11 -4.45 1.28 -10.81
C VAL A 11 -4.97 1.33 -9.37
N CYS A 12 -5.18 0.18 -8.72
CA CYS A 12 -5.61 0.12 -7.33
C CYS A 12 -4.51 0.60 -6.38
N VAL A 13 -3.29 0.08 -6.53
CA VAL A 13 -2.11 0.51 -5.76
C VAL A 13 -1.71 1.96 -6.08
N GLY A 14 -1.92 2.38 -7.33
CA GLY A 14 -1.69 3.75 -7.80
C GLY A 14 -2.80 4.72 -7.44
N GLY A 15 -3.90 4.29 -6.82
CA GLY A 15 -5.00 5.16 -6.38
C GLY A 15 -5.85 5.78 -7.51
N GLY A 16 -5.47 5.65 -8.78
CA GLY A 16 -6.19 6.22 -9.92
C GLY A 16 -7.49 5.48 -10.27
N ALA A 17 -8.22 5.93 -11.28
CA ALA A 17 -9.44 5.26 -11.77
C ALA A 17 -9.26 4.56 -13.12
N THR A 18 -8.25 4.96 -13.90
CA THR A 18 -8.04 4.49 -15.27
C THR A 18 -6.87 3.52 -15.34
N PRO A 19 -7.11 2.22 -15.65
CA PRO A 19 -6.03 1.26 -15.83
C PRO A 19 -5.08 1.65 -16.97
N PRO A 20 -3.76 1.37 -16.84
CA PRO A 20 -2.83 1.54 -17.96
C PRO A 20 -3.21 0.61 -19.13
N ARG A 21 -2.94 1.06 -20.35
CA ARG A 21 -3.10 0.28 -21.58
C ARG A 21 -1.94 0.56 -22.54
N GLY A 22 -1.75 -0.31 -23.53
CA GLY A 22 -0.77 -0.18 -24.62
C GLY A 22 0.68 -0.43 -24.20
N ASP A 23 1.61 0.03 -25.03
CA ASP A 23 3.03 -0.36 -25.04
C ASP A 23 3.76 -0.28 -23.69
N ARG A 24 3.35 0.63 -22.80
CA ARG A 24 3.94 0.73 -21.45
C ARG A 24 3.56 -0.46 -20.57
N LEU A 25 2.32 -0.93 -20.64
CA LEU A 25 1.88 -2.13 -19.93
C LEU A 25 2.50 -3.38 -20.57
N ASP A 26 2.54 -3.45 -21.90
CA ASP A 26 3.07 -4.60 -22.63
C ASP A 26 4.55 -4.80 -22.37
N ARG A 27 5.34 -3.72 -22.37
CA ARG A 27 6.75 -3.78 -21.97
C ARG A 27 6.92 -4.28 -20.54
N LEU A 28 6.11 -3.81 -19.59
CA LEU A 28 6.21 -4.27 -18.20
C LEU A 28 5.87 -5.76 -18.08
N MET A 29 4.86 -6.23 -18.82
CA MET A 29 4.50 -7.65 -18.91
C MET A 29 5.63 -8.51 -19.48
N GLN A 30 6.28 -8.07 -20.57
CA GLN A 30 7.39 -8.79 -21.19
C GLN A 30 8.57 -8.95 -20.22
N ARG A 31 8.95 -7.88 -19.52
CA ARG A 31 10.04 -7.91 -18.53
C ARG A 31 9.75 -8.87 -17.38
N LEU A 32 8.51 -8.87 -16.89
CA LEU A 32 8.06 -9.84 -15.88
C LEU A 32 8.07 -11.29 -16.39
N GLN A 33 7.76 -11.52 -17.66
CA GLN A 33 7.73 -12.86 -18.25
C GLN A 33 9.12 -13.47 -18.41
N VAL A 34 10.14 -12.65 -18.70
CA VAL A 34 11.53 -13.10 -18.81
C VAL A 34 12.26 -13.16 -17.48
N GLY A 35 11.59 -12.81 -16.37
CA GLY A 35 12.18 -12.80 -15.03
C GLY A 35 13.25 -11.73 -14.85
N GLU A 36 13.12 -10.59 -15.54
CA GLU A 36 14.07 -9.48 -15.36
C GLU A 36 13.87 -8.81 -14.00
N ASP A 37 14.96 -8.55 -13.28
CA ASP A 37 14.95 -7.69 -12.10
C ASP A 37 14.87 -6.22 -12.54
N PHE A 38 13.86 -5.51 -12.06
CA PHE A 38 13.68 -4.11 -12.42
C PHE A 38 12.88 -3.29 -11.43
N ALA A 39 13.05 -1.97 -11.52
CA ALA A 39 12.11 -1.00 -10.98
C ALA A 39 11.52 -0.12 -12.09
N ALA A 40 10.20 0.06 -12.09
CA ALA A 40 9.51 0.94 -13.03
C ALA A 40 8.30 1.59 -12.38
N ALA A 41 7.84 2.73 -12.91
CA ALA A 41 6.61 3.39 -12.45
C ALA A 41 5.58 3.47 -13.57
N LEU A 42 4.32 3.15 -13.26
CA LEU A 42 3.19 3.21 -14.19
C LEU A 42 1.89 3.48 -13.42
N CYS A 43 1.06 4.41 -13.91
CA CYS A 43 -0.22 4.80 -13.29
C CYS A 43 -0.12 5.19 -11.80
N GLY A 44 0.98 5.85 -11.42
CA GLY A 44 1.20 6.27 -10.04
C GLY A 44 1.51 5.13 -9.07
N ALA A 45 1.73 3.93 -9.57
CA ALA A 45 2.33 2.81 -8.85
C ALA A 45 3.79 2.62 -9.30
N ARG A 46 4.61 2.12 -8.39
CA ARG A 46 5.95 1.59 -8.62
C ARG A 46 5.88 0.07 -8.59
N VAL A 47 6.50 -0.57 -9.56
CA VAL A 47 6.70 -2.00 -9.63
C VAL A 47 8.18 -2.27 -9.41
N GLU A 48 8.49 -3.12 -8.46
CA GLU A 48 9.81 -3.70 -8.28
C GLU A 48 9.70 -5.22 -8.46
N ALA A 49 10.45 -5.76 -9.42
CA ALA A 49 10.64 -7.18 -9.60
C ALA A 49 12.06 -7.54 -9.16
N ASP A 50 12.16 -8.52 -8.27
CA ASP A 50 13.41 -9.04 -7.73
C ASP A 50 13.26 -10.57 -7.54
N GLY A 51 13.90 -11.32 -8.42
CA GLY A 51 13.74 -12.76 -8.56
C GLY A 51 12.27 -13.15 -8.80
N GLU A 52 11.71 -13.97 -7.91
CA GLU A 52 10.31 -14.41 -8.01
C GLU A 52 9.31 -13.45 -7.35
N THR A 53 9.79 -12.36 -6.74
CA THR A 53 8.92 -11.43 -6.00
C THR A 53 8.62 -10.19 -6.82
N ILE A 54 7.34 -9.84 -6.88
CA ILE A 54 6.87 -8.58 -7.47
C ILE A 54 6.22 -7.75 -6.37
N LEU A 55 6.79 -6.58 -6.10
CA LEU A 55 6.23 -5.58 -5.19
C LEU A 55 5.56 -4.47 -6.00
N LEU A 56 4.29 -4.21 -5.70
CA LEU A 56 3.59 -3.03 -6.18
C LEU A 56 3.41 -2.06 -5.01
N MET A 57 3.83 -0.82 -5.22
CA MET A 57 3.78 0.24 -4.20
C MET A 57 3.23 1.52 -4.80
N ARG A 58 2.65 2.39 -3.98
CA ARG A 58 2.32 3.76 -4.43
C ARG A 58 3.62 4.51 -4.70
N GLU A 59 3.74 5.11 -5.89
CA GLU A 59 4.93 5.88 -6.24
C GLU A 59 4.96 7.21 -5.47
N ALA A 60 5.82 7.30 -4.45
CA ALA A 60 5.92 8.49 -3.60
C ALA A 60 6.37 9.75 -4.39
N GLY A 61 7.10 9.59 -5.49
CA GLY A 61 7.45 10.69 -6.38
C GLY A 61 6.26 11.32 -7.10
N GLU A 62 5.17 10.57 -7.33
CA GLU A 62 3.93 11.13 -7.90
C GLU A 62 3.27 12.11 -6.94
N LEU A 63 3.26 11.77 -5.65
CA LEU A 63 2.78 12.65 -4.57
C LEU A 63 3.71 13.86 -4.35
N ALA A 64 4.94 13.84 -4.85
CA ALA A 64 5.82 15.00 -4.84
C ALA A 64 5.55 15.94 -6.02
N ARG A 65 5.38 15.38 -7.22
CA ARG A 65 5.12 16.15 -8.45
C ARG A 65 3.73 16.79 -8.46
N ARG A 66 2.75 16.11 -7.86
CA ARG A 66 1.36 16.55 -7.78
C ARG A 66 0.84 16.31 -6.38
N ALA A 67 1.45 16.97 -5.40
CA ALA A 67 1.02 16.86 -4.01
C ALA A 67 -0.45 17.31 -3.92
N PRO A 68 -1.40 16.41 -3.61
CA PRO A 68 -2.75 16.85 -3.34
C PRO A 68 -2.72 17.74 -2.09
N PRO A 69 -3.56 18.78 -2.02
CA PRO A 69 -3.74 19.50 -0.76
C PRO A 69 -4.13 18.50 0.34
N PRO A 70 -3.79 18.78 1.61
CA PRO A 70 -4.26 17.95 2.71
C PRO A 70 -5.77 17.74 2.63
N LEU A 71 -6.21 16.49 2.75
CA LEU A 71 -7.63 16.16 2.76
C LEU A 71 -8.21 16.49 4.13
N LEU A 72 -9.07 17.49 4.21
CA LEU A 72 -9.77 17.84 5.44
C LEU A 72 -10.82 16.77 5.78
N LEU A 73 -10.81 16.31 7.04
CA LEU A 73 -11.80 15.35 7.53
C LEU A 73 -12.92 16.09 8.24
N HIS A 74 -14.14 15.94 7.71
CA HIS A 74 -15.35 16.45 8.33
C HIS A 74 -15.90 15.41 9.32
N PRO A 75 -16.37 15.83 10.51
CA PRO A 75 -16.88 14.90 11.53
C PRO A 75 -17.98 13.98 10.99
N GLY A 76 -17.85 12.69 11.23
CA GLY A 76 -18.82 11.65 10.85
C GLY A 76 -18.87 11.32 9.35
N VAL A 77 -18.14 12.06 8.50
CA VAL A 77 -18.16 11.89 7.05
C VAL A 77 -16.96 11.04 6.62
N GLU A 78 -17.23 9.97 5.85
CA GLU A 78 -16.16 9.23 5.18
C GLU A 78 -15.53 10.10 4.08
N ALA A 79 -14.21 10.15 4.06
CA ALA A 79 -13.44 10.83 3.02
C ALA A 79 -12.33 9.91 2.51
N VAL A 80 -12.18 9.82 1.19
CA VAL A 80 -11.16 8.98 0.53
C VAL A 80 -9.94 9.82 0.19
N TRP A 81 -8.79 9.45 0.76
CA TRP A 81 -7.49 10.04 0.45
C TRP A 81 -6.80 9.24 -0.66
N ASP A 82 -6.47 9.96 -1.73
CA ASP A 82 -5.72 9.51 -2.92
C ASP A 82 -6.22 8.25 -3.64
N GLY A 83 -7.41 7.76 -3.25
CA GLY A 83 -8.04 6.54 -3.74
C GLY A 83 -7.69 5.27 -2.95
N ARG A 84 -6.68 5.28 -2.09
CA ARG A 84 -6.20 4.05 -1.43
C ARG A 84 -6.68 3.88 -0.01
N PHE A 85 -7.05 4.97 0.66
CA PHE A 85 -7.44 4.94 2.06
C PHE A 85 -8.72 5.74 2.27
N ALA A 86 -9.70 5.13 2.94
CA ALA A 86 -10.86 5.84 3.49
C ALA A 86 -10.59 6.21 4.95
N PHE A 87 -11.04 7.40 5.34
CA PHE A 87 -10.93 7.93 6.69
C PHE A 87 -12.27 8.44 7.18
N ARG A 88 -12.53 8.28 8.46
CA ARG A 88 -13.68 8.87 9.14
C ARG A 88 -13.23 9.40 10.50
N ALA A 89 -13.45 10.68 10.76
CA ALA A 89 -13.09 11.30 12.03
C ALA A 89 -14.36 11.56 12.85
N SER A 90 -14.32 11.33 14.16
CA SER A 90 -15.43 11.65 15.07
C SER A 90 -15.46 13.14 15.44
N GLY A 91 -14.35 13.85 15.30
CA GLY A 91 -14.23 15.28 15.61
C GLY A 91 -13.50 16.08 14.53
N ALA A 92 -13.72 17.39 14.51
CA ALA A 92 -13.15 18.30 13.51
C ALA A 92 -11.68 18.59 13.79
N GLY A 93 -10.96 19.18 12.82
CA GLY A 93 -9.57 19.63 12.95
C GLY A 93 -8.53 18.56 12.59
N TRP A 94 -8.94 17.55 11.83
CA TRP A 94 -8.05 16.53 11.27
C TRP A 94 -7.90 16.72 9.77
N SER A 95 -6.68 16.49 9.27
CA SER A 95 -6.43 16.37 7.84
C SER A 95 -5.47 15.22 7.52
N VAL A 96 -5.54 14.71 6.29
CA VAL A 96 -4.70 13.62 5.80
C VAL A 96 -3.73 14.14 4.75
N ALA A 97 -2.46 13.81 4.88
CA ALA A 97 -1.40 14.21 3.97
C ALA A 97 -0.43 13.04 3.72
N PRO A 98 0.43 13.10 2.68
CA PRO A 98 1.49 12.10 2.52
C PRO A 98 2.59 12.29 3.58
N ALA A 99 3.18 11.17 4.02
CA ALA A 99 4.32 11.15 4.93
C ALA A 99 5.58 11.80 4.34
N ARG A 100 5.67 11.90 3.01
CA ARG A 100 6.76 12.59 2.33
C ARG A 100 6.90 14.04 2.83
N GLY A 101 8.13 14.43 3.15
CA GLY A 101 8.43 15.74 3.77
C GLY A 101 8.07 15.84 5.25
N ARG A 102 7.50 14.78 5.84
CA ARG A 102 7.00 14.74 7.23
C ARG A 102 7.58 13.60 8.05
N LEU A 103 8.30 12.67 7.42
CA LEU A 103 8.94 11.52 8.09
C LEU A 103 9.84 11.94 9.27
N SER A 104 10.55 13.07 9.15
CA SER A 104 11.42 13.60 10.21
C SER A 104 10.65 14.14 11.41
N ALA A 105 9.39 14.51 11.25
CA ALA A 105 8.52 15.04 12.31
C ALA A 105 7.69 13.95 13.00
N LEU A 106 7.75 12.70 12.53
CA LEU A 106 7.09 11.57 13.18
C LEU A 106 7.75 11.24 14.52
N SER A 107 6.92 10.81 15.47
CA SER A 107 7.37 10.16 16.70
C SER A 107 8.28 8.96 16.41
N ALA A 108 9.09 8.55 17.38
CA ALA A 108 9.96 7.38 17.22
C ALA A 108 9.16 6.10 16.91
N ALA A 109 8.01 5.93 17.58
CA ALA A 109 7.11 4.79 17.37
C ALA A 109 6.49 4.79 15.97
N ASP A 110 5.96 5.93 15.52
CA ASP A 110 5.39 6.07 14.18
C ASP A 110 6.45 5.84 13.10
N ARG A 111 7.65 6.41 13.29
CA ARG A 111 8.75 6.21 12.36
C ARG A 111 9.17 4.74 12.27
N ALA A 112 9.25 4.04 13.40
CA ALA A 112 9.54 2.61 13.41
C ALA A 112 8.46 1.82 12.64
N ALA A 113 7.19 2.16 12.83
CA ALA A 113 6.09 1.54 12.08
C ALA A 113 6.19 1.78 10.57
N VAL A 114 6.45 3.01 10.12
CA VAL A 114 6.66 3.32 8.69
C VAL A 114 7.88 2.60 8.13
N ASN A 115 8.95 2.47 8.90
CA ASN A 115 10.20 1.87 8.45
C ASN A 115 10.11 0.38 8.13
N ARG A 116 9.05 -0.31 8.59
CA ARG A 116 8.75 -1.69 8.16
C ARG A 116 8.40 -1.80 6.68
N ALA A 117 7.86 -0.75 6.08
CA ALA A 117 7.62 -0.71 4.64
C ALA A 117 8.93 -0.50 3.85
N PRO A 118 9.01 -0.99 2.60
CA PRO A 118 10.11 -0.69 1.70
C PRO A 118 10.34 0.81 1.55
N ALA A 119 11.60 1.24 1.42
CA ALA A 119 11.97 2.65 1.40
C ALA A 119 11.19 3.48 0.37
N ALA A 120 10.92 2.91 -0.81
CA ALA A 120 10.17 3.54 -1.88
C ALA A 120 8.69 3.81 -1.52
N ALA A 121 8.08 3.03 -0.62
CA ALA A 121 6.69 3.18 -0.20
C ALA A 121 6.50 4.18 0.96
N ARG A 122 7.52 4.40 1.78
CA ARG A 122 7.41 5.16 3.05
C ARG A 122 6.83 6.57 2.86
N GLY A 123 7.28 7.28 1.84
CA GLY A 123 6.80 8.64 1.55
C GLY A 123 5.33 8.71 1.10
N ALA A 124 4.79 7.59 0.62
CA ALA A 124 3.41 7.50 0.17
C ALA A 124 2.43 7.03 1.25
N ALA A 125 2.90 6.73 2.47
CA ALA A 125 2.02 6.42 3.58
C ALA A 125 1.16 7.65 3.94
N PRO A 126 -0.13 7.47 4.27
CA PRO A 126 -0.92 8.55 4.84
C PRO A 126 -0.41 8.89 6.24
N VAL A 127 -0.42 10.18 6.58
CA VAL A 127 -0.27 10.67 7.94
C VAL A 127 -1.43 11.60 8.28
N LEU A 128 -1.82 11.61 9.55
CA LEU A 128 -2.82 12.50 10.10
C LEU A 128 -2.14 13.74 10.69
N ILE A 129 -2.74 14.90 10.45
CA ILE A 129 -2.33 16.18 11.01
C ILE A 129 -3.50 16.71 11.83
N ARG A 130 -3.22 17.08 13.09
CA ARG A 130 -4.19 17.68 14.00
C ARG A 130 -3.91 19.16 14.17
N ASP A 131 -4.94 19.98 14.05
CA ASP A 131 -4.81 21.42 14.29
C ASP A 131 -4.28 21.71 15.69
N GLY A 132 -3.27 22.58 15.78
CA GLY A 132 -2.64 22.97 17.04
C GLY A 132 -1.77 21.91 17.71
N GLN A 133 -1.57 20.73 17.10
CA GLN A 133 -0.63 19.72 17.61
C GLN A 133 0.67 19.73 16.80
N ALA A 134 1.77 19.40 17.49
CA ALA A 134 3.08 19.34 16.87
C ALA A 134 3.27 18.02 16.13
N GLY A 135 3.42 18.13 14.81
CA GLY A 135 3.84 17.01 13.96
C GLY A 135 2.71 16.07 13.52
N PRO A 136 3.00 15.18 12.56
CA PRO A 136 2.05 14.19 12.08
C PRO A 136 2.06 12.94 12.95
N VAL A 137 0.94 12.20 12.93
CA VAL A 137 0.80 10.89 13.56
C VAL A 137 0.29 9.87 12.52
N LEU A 138 0.57 8.58 12.72
CA LEU A 138 -0.05 7.54 11.89
C LEU A 138 -1.49 7.23 12.33
N ALA A 139 -1.78 7.47 13.60
CA ALA A 139 -3.04 7.17 14.24
C ALA A 139 -3.48 8.33 15.14
N GLY A 140 -4.72 8.78 14.96
CA GLY A 140 -5.33 9.85 15.74
C GLY A 140 -6.51 9.31 16.55
N ALA A 141 -6.65 9.76 17.80
CA ALA A 141 -7.82 9.42 18.60
C ALA A 141 -9.10 9.87 17.88
N GLY A 142 -10.07 8.96 17.76
CA GLY A 142 -11.33 9.22 17.05
C GLY A 142 -11.21 9.29 15.52
N VAL A 143 -10.08 8.86 14.94
CA VAL A 143 -9.94 8.74 13.47
C VAL A 143 -9.85 7.27 13.10
N GLU A 144 -10.85 6.80 12.37
CA GLU A 144 -10.90 5.47 11.77
C GLU A 144 -10.27 5.50 10.37
N ARG A 145 -9.63 4.38 9.99
CA ARG A 145 -8.99 4.22 8.69
C ARG A 145 -9.31 2.85 8.09
N ARG A 146 -9.54 2.82 6.78
CA ARG A 146 -9.70 1.59 5.99
C ARG A 146 -8.77 1.63 4.76
N GLU A 147 -8.12 0.52 4.47
CA GLU A 147 -7.36 0.33 3.24
C GLU A 147 -8.27 -0.19 2.13
N LEU A 148 -8.29 0.50 1.00
CA LEU A 148 -9.19 0.21 -0.12
C LEU A 148 -8.53 -0.62 -1.22
N VAL A 149 -7.20 -0.81 -1.20
CA VAL A 149 -6.47 -1.44 -2.33
C VAL A 149 -6.95 -2.86 -2.59
N ALA A 150 -7.08 -3.68 -1.55
CA ALA A 150 -7.52 -5.07 -1.66
C ALA A 150 -8.97 -5.17 -2.16
N GLU A 151 -9.87 -4.39 -1.56
CA GLU A 151 -11.28 -4.32 -1.93
C GLU A 151 -11.46 -3.86 -3.38
N ARG A 152 -10.75 -2.80 -3.78
CA ARG A 152 -10.76 -2.30 -5.16
C ARG A 152 -10.22 -3.34 -6.14
N LEU A 153 -9.17 -4.07 -5.78
CA LEU A 153 -8.62 -5.12 -6.62
C LEU A 153 -9.60 -6.27 -6.79
N ARG A 154 -10.20 -6.75 -5.69
CA ARG A 154 -11.25 -7.79 -5.69
C ARG A 154 -12.38 -7.43 -6.66
N LEU A 155 -12.92 -6.22 -6.53
CA LEU A 155 -13.98 -5.70 -7.39
C LEU A 155 -13.54 -5.57 -8.85
N ALA A 156 -12.30 -5.14 -9.12
CA ALA A 156 -11.79 -4.97 -10.49
C ALA A 156 -11.52 -6.31 -11.21
N LEU A 157 -11.31 -7.39 -10.45
CA LEU A 157 -11.12 -8.74 -10.96
C LEU A 157 -12.42 -9.55 -11.09
N ASP A 158 -13.58 -8.92 -10.86
CA ASP A 158 -14.91 -9.54 -10.86
C ASP A 158 -15.07 -10.69 -9.84
N GLU A 159 -14.33 -10.66 -8.73
CA GLU A 159 -14.62 -11.58 -7.61
C GLU A 159 -15.92 -11.12 -6.96
N THR A 160 -17.01 -11.89 -7.16
CA THR A 160 -18.33 -11.62 -6.55
C THR A 160 -18.16 -11.49 -5.03
N THR A 161 -18.65 -10.38 -4.47
CA THR A 161 -18.65 -10.16 -3.00
C THR A 161 -19.37 -11.32 -2.33
N HIS A 162 -18.68 -12.05 -1.46
CA HIS A 162 -19.30 -13.14 -0.69
C HIS A 162 -20.11 -12.54 0.45
N GLU A 163 -21.18 -13.20 0.88
CA GLU A 163 -22.09 -12.71 1.94
C GLU A 163 -21.35 -12.41 3.27
N ASP A 164 -20.24 -13.10 3.52
CA ASP A 164 -19.37 -12.90 4.69
C ASP A 164 -18.66 -11.52 4.70
N ASP A 165 -18.44 -10.91 3.54
CA ASP A 165 -17.83 -9.58 3.43
C ASP A 165 -18.77 -8.46 3.92
N LEU A 166 -20.07 -8.76 4.08
CA LEU A 166 -21.09 -7.81 4.53
C LEU A 166 -21.22 -7.75 6.07
N ILE A 167 -20.65 -8.72 6.80
CA ILE A 167 -20.89 -8.92 8.24
C ILE A 167 -19.80 -8.28 9.12
N ALA A 168 -18.58 -8.05 8.59
CA ALA A 168 -17.50 -7.46 9.36
C ALA A 168 -17.58 -5.92 9.39
N PRO A 169 -17.35 -5.24 10.54
CA PRO A 169 -17.20 -3.80 10.54
C PRO A 169 -15.95 -3.44 9.72
N PRO A 170 -16.09 -2.67 8.62
CA PRO A 170 -15.00 -2.45 7.67
C PRO A 170 -13.92 -1.47 8.20
N TRP A 171 -14.18 -0.85 9.34
CA TRP A 171 -13.38 0.21 9.92
C TRP A 171 -12.41 -0.34 10.95
N ARG A 172 -11.12 -0.07 10.77
CA ARG A 172 -10.11 -0.33 11.80
C ARG A 172 -9.86 0.91 12.63
N ASN A 173 -9.71 0.70 13.93
CA ASN A 173 -9.07 1.67 14.80
C ASN A 173 -7.64 1.87 14.29
N ALA A 174 -7.18 3.12 14.19
CA ALA A 174 -5.85 3.41 13.63
C ALA A 174 -4.68 2.78 14.43
N ALA A 175 -4.94 2.22 15.62
CA ALA A 175 -3.99 1.49 16.46
C ALA A 175 -3.83 -0.01 16.10
N GLU A 176 -4.70 -0.60 15.27
CA GLU A 176 -4.58 -2.00 14.87
C GLU A 176 -3.58 -2.21 13.72
N ALA A 177 -2.82 -3.31 13.78
CA ALA A 177 -1.87 -3.71 12.74
C ALA A 177 -2.57 -4.00 11.39
N PRO A 178 -1.96 -3.65 10.24
CA PRO A 178 -2.53 -3.94 8.93
C PRO A 178 -2.63 -5.44 8.66
N ILE A 179 -3.65 -5.85 7.90
CA ILE A 179 -3.93 -7.24 7.48
C ILE A 179 -2.80 -7.81 6.62
N PHE A 180 -2.09 -6.95 5.89
CA PHE A 180 -0.81 -7.30 5.27
C PHE A 180 0.27 -7.34 6.35
N GLY A 181 0.21 -8.38 7.18
CA GLY A 181 1.26 -8.72 8.12
C GLY A 181 2.55 -9.02 7.37
N ASP A 182 3.66 -8.57 7.94
CA ASP A 182 5.03 -8.90 7.54
C ASP A 182 5.11 -10.40 7.22
N ARG A 183 5.13 -10.75 5.93
CA ARG A 183 5.58 -12.08 5.52
C ARG A 183 7.08 -12.04 5.71
N GLN A 184 7.53 -12.36 6.92
CA GLN A 184 8.93 -12.62 7.23
C GLN A 184 9.46 -13.53 6.12
N SER A 185 10.39 -12.99 5.34
CA SER A 185 11.27 -13.77 4.50
C SER A 185 11.93 -14.80 5.41
N ARG A 186 11.52 -16.06 5.31
CA ARG A 186 12.28 -17.15 5.90
C ARG A 186 13.63 -17.16 5.20
N PRO A 187 14.77 -17.13 5.92
CA PRO A 187 16.03 -17.48 5.30
C PRO A 187 15.91 -18.92 4.80
N TRP A 188 16.23 -19.11 3.53
CA TRP A 188 16.31 -20.41 2.89
C TRP A 188 17.24 -21.30 3.72
N ALA A 189 16.70 -22.41 4.24
CA ALA A 189 17.51 -23.49 4.76
C ALA A 189 18.25 -24.12 3.57
N GLN A 190 19.58 -24.14 3.65
CA GLN A 190 20.43 -24.91 2.75
C GLN A 190 20.00 -26.38 2.80
N SER A 191 19.39 -26.87 1.73
CA SER A 191 19.20 -28.30 1.49
C SER A 191 20.15 -28.71 0.37
N GLY A 192 21.17 -29.47 0.73
CA GLY A 192 22.04 -30.23 -0.15
C GLY A 192 22.37 -31.57 0.53
N PRO A 193 22.58 -32.64 -0.24
CA PRO A 193 21.70 -33.81 -0.23
C PRO A 193 22.09 -34.90 0.78
N ALA A 194 21.09 -35.71 1.14
CA ALA A 194 21.30 -37.03 1.70
C ALA A 194 22.01 -37.90 0.64
N ASP A 195 23.21 -38.38 0.96
CA ASP A 195 23.81 -39.54 0.32
C ASP A 195 23.84 -40.68 1.33
N ASP A 196 23.08 -41.72 1.00
CA ASP A 196 22.98 -42.99 1.68
C ASP A 196 24.30 -43.75 1.56
N ARG A 197 25.06 -43.84 2.65
CA ARG A 197 25.92 -44.99 2.90
C ARG A 197 25.85 -45.43 4.36
N GLY A 198 25.02 -46.45 4.59
CA GLY A 198 25.05 -47.31 5.77
C GLY A 198 26.31 -48.20 5.82
N PRO A 199 26.45 -49.03 6.88
CA PRO A 199 27.71 -49.16 7.62
C PRO A 199 28.60 -50.32 7.16
N GLN A 200 29.91 -50.14 7.35
CA GLN A 200 30.93 -51.15 7.63
C GLN A 200 31.94 -50.51 8.58
#